data_AF-A0A0L8HWF1-F1
#
_entry.id   AF-A0A0L8HWF1-F1
#
_cell.length_a   1.000
_cell.length_b   1.000
_cell.length_c   1.000
_cell.angle_alpha   90.00
_cell.angle_beta   90.00
_cell.angle_gamma   90.00
#
_symmetry.space_group_name_H-M   'P 1'
#
loop_
_entity.id
_entity.type
_entity.pdbx_description
1 polymer ?
#
loop_
_entity_poly.entity_id
_entity_poly.type
_entity_poly.pdbx_seq_one_letter_code
_entity_poly.pdbx_strand_id
1 'polypeptide(L)' 'LDENQALHYSTEFLNSLEPRGTPPHKLFLKVRVSIMLLRNLDPPKLCNGTRLIVKTLPPNVIEATIIMGVSLAKRF' A
#
# COMPACT_ATOMS: atom_id res chain seq x y z
N LEU A 1 -0.02 7.81 31.63
CA LEU A 1 -0.74 7.10 30.54
C LEU A 1 -0.19 5.69 30.57
N ASP A 2 -0.93 4.74 31.13
CA ASP A 2 -0.45 3.37 31.28
C ASP A 2 -0.16 2.76 29.90
N GLU A 3 1.08 2.32 29.69
CA GLU A 3 1.54 1.66 28.46
C GLU A 3 0.80 0.34 28.18
N ASN A 4 0.04 -0.17 29.16
CA ASN A 4 -0.81 -1.36 29.05
C ASN A 4 -2.21 -1.09 28.48
N GLN A 5 -2.55 0.16 28.15
CA GLN A 5 -3.74 0.49 27.36
C GLN A 5 -3.38 0.69 25.88
N ALA A 6 -2.55 -0.19 25.32
CA ALA A 6 -2.56 -0.37 23.86
C ALA A 6 -4.01 -0.71 23.49
N LEU A 7 -4.72 0.25 22.89
CA LEU A 7 -6.12 0.10 22.48
C LEU A 7 -6.23 -1.20 21.69
N HIS A 8 -6.79 -2.22 22.34
CA HIS A 8 -6.96 -3.54 21.76
C HIS A 8 -8.19 -3.49 20.85
N TYR A 9 -8.05 -2.76 19.74
CA TYR A 9 -9.08 -2.64 18.74
C TYR A 9 -9.38 -4.03 18.18
N SER A 10 -10.62 -4.46 18.29
CA SER A 10 -11.02 -5.73 17.73
C SER A 10 -10.96 -5.67 16.20
N THR A 11 -10.73 -6.82 15.56
CA THR A 11 -10.69 -6.89 14.09
C THR A 11 -12.01 -6.43 13.48
N GLU A 12 -13.14 -6.67 14.16
CA GLU A 12 -14.47 -6.22 13.77
C GLU A 12 -14.56 -4.69 13.75
N PHE A 13 -14.01 -4.03 14.77
CA PHE A 13 -13.94 -2.56 14.82
C PHE A 13 -13.04 -2.01 13.70
N LEU A 14 -11.85 -2.59 13.49
CA LEU A 14 -10.97 -2.14 12.41
C LEU A 14 -11.59 -2.35 11.02
N ASN A 15 -12.30 -3.47 10.83
CA ASN A 15 -12.99 -3.78 9.57
C ASN A 15 -14.24 -2.92 9.32
N SER A 16 -14.81 -2.28 10.35
CA SER A 16 -15.92 -1.34 10.20
C SER A 16 -15.48 0.08 9.85
N LEU A 17 -14.18 0.38 9.93
CA LEU A 17 -13.65 1.68 9.54
C LEU A 17 -13.64 1.84 8.02
N GLU A 18 -14.30 2.89 7.54
CA GLU A 18 -14.25 3.34 6.14
C GLU A 18 -13.71 4.78 6.05
N PRO A 19 -12.42 5.00 6.35
CA PRO A 19 -11.85 6.34 6.27
C PRO A 19 -11.81 6.81 4.82
N ARG A 20 -12.25 8.05 4.59
CA ARG A 20 -12.23 8.67 3.27
C ARG A 20 -10.81 8.70 2.72
N GLY A 21 -10.63 8.31 1.46
CA GLY A 21 -9.32 8.30 0.80
C GLY A 21 -8.47 7.06 1.07
N THR A 22 -9.01 6.03 1.74
CA THR A 22 -8.35 4.73 1.88
C THR A 22 -9.01 3.68 0.98
N PRO A 23 -8.25 2.69 0.47
CA PRO A 23 -8.81 1.60 -0.32
C PRO A 23 -9.70 0.71 0.55
N PRO A 24 -10.56 -0.12 -0.07
CA PRO A 24 -11.40 -1.06 0.66
C PRO A 24 -10.58 -1.95 1.60
N HIS A 25 -11.17 -2.29 2.76
CA HIS A 25 -10.58 -3.19 3.77
C HIS A 25 -10.11 -4.53 3.18
N LYS A 26 -10.77 -5.00 2.10
CA LYS A 26 -10.37 -6.17 1.31
C LYS A 26 -9.89 -5.72 -0.07
N LEU A 27 -8.60 -5.92 -0.32
CA LEU A 27 -7.99 -5.65 -1.61
C LEU A 27 -7.93 -6.94 -2.44
N PHE A 28 -8.67 -6.96 -3.55
CA PHE A 28 -8.59 -8.04 -4.54
C PHE A 28 -7.66 -7.64 -5.68
N LEU A 29 -6.59 -8.41 -5.88
CA LEU A 29 -5.60 -8.16 -6.93
C LEU A 29 -5.61 -9.28 -7.97
N LYS A 30 -5.25 -8.92 -9.20
CA LYS A 30 -4.99 -9.87 -10.28
C LYS A 30 -3.56 -9.68 -10.78
N VAL A 31 -2.97 -10.74 -11.33
CA VAL A 31 -1.68 -10.64 -12.00
C VAL A 31 -1.79 -9.68 -13.20
N ARG A 32 -0.75 -8.89 -13.46
CA ARG A 32 -0.65 -7.84 -14.50
C ARG A 32 -1.46 -6.55 -14.28
N VAL A 33 -2.12 -6.37 -13.13
CA VAL A 33 -2.78 -5.08 -12.82
C VAL A 33 -1.77 -4.07 -12.28
N SER A 34 -2.05 -2.78 -12.49
CA SER A 34 -1.30 -1.68 -11.88
C SER A 34 -1.82 -1.41 -10.47
N ILE A 35 -0.90 -1.24 -9.51
CA ILE A 35 -1.17 -0.82 -8.13
C ILE A 35 -0.33 0.41 -7.77
N MET A 36 -0.64 1.06 -6.65
CA MET A 36 0.08 2.23 -6.15
C MET A 36 0.40 2.05 -4.66
N LEU A 37 1.62 2.42 -4.24
CA LEU A 37 1.98 2.47 -2.83
C LEU A 37 1.26 3.64 -2.14
N LEU A 38 0.65 3.38 -0.99
CA LEU A 38 0.00 4.41 -0.15
C LEU A 38 0.86 4.84 1.04
N ARG A 39 1.98 4.14 1.27
CA ARG A 39 2.94 4.43 2.33
C ARG A 39 4.35 4.32 1.80
N ASN A 40 5.27 5.02 2.47
CA ASN A 40 6.69 4.90 2.22
C ASN A 40 7.19 3.54 2.73
N LEU A 41 7.91 2.81 1.88
CA LEU A 41 8.55 1.53 2.24
C LEU A 41 10.07 1.68 2.27
N ASP A 42 10.64 2.29 1.23
CA ASP A 42 12.08 2.49 1.07
C ASP A 42 12.35 3.83 0.34
N PRO A 43 12.25 4.98 1.02
CA PRO A 43 12.58 6.26 0.42
C PRO A 43 14.05 6.34 -0.02
N PRO A 44 14.36 6.94 -1.19
CA PRO A 44 13.45 7.66 -2.09
C PRO A 44 12.86 6.79 -3.21
N LYS A 45 13.13 5.48 -3.23
CA LYS A 45 12.81 4.60 -4.37
C LYS A 45 11.36 4.09 -4.34
N LEU A 46 10.86 3.74 -3.16
CA LEU A 46 9.52 3.19 -2.92
C LEU A 46 8.76 4.10 -1.95
N CYS A 47 8.18 5.15 -2.50
CA CYS A 47 7.42 6.15 -1.75
C CYS A 47 5.92 6.06 -2.07
N ASN A 48 5.12 6.77 -1.27
CA ASN A 48 3.72 6.98 -1.58
C ASN A 48 3.58 7.54 -3.01
N GLY A 49 2.71 6.95 -3.82
CA GLY A 49 2.50 7.30 -5.22
C GLY A 49 3.30 6.45 -6.22
N THR A 50 4.30 5.66 -5.80
CA THR A 50 5.01 4.75 -6.72
C THR A 50 4.03 3.73 -7.31
N ARG A 51 3.98 3.65 -8.64
CA ARG A 51 3.13 2.70 -9.37
C ARG A 51 3.90 1.42 -9.70
N LEU A 52 3.25 0.28 -9.51
CA LEU A 52 3.84 -1.05 -9.72
C LEU A 52 2.90 -1.90 -10.59
N ILE A 53 3.45 -2.85 -11.36
CA ILE A 53 2.67 -3.91 -12.03
C ILE A 53 2.86 -5.21 -11.27
N VAL A 54 1.75 -5.85 -10.87
CA VAL A 54 1.75 -7.14 -10.19
C VAL A 54 2.28 -8.24 -11.12
N LYS A 55 3.28 -8.98 -10.65
CA LYS A 55 3.90 -10.12 -11.33
C LYS A 55 3.33 -11.43 -10.83
N THR A 56 3.35 -11.65 -9.52
CA THR A 56 2.82 -12.85 -8.87
C THR A 56 2.17 -12.49 -7.53
N LEU A 57 1.29 -13.37 -7.02
CA LEU A 57 0.58 -13.20 -5.75
C LEU A 57 0.70 -14.46 -4.88
N PRO A 58 1.87 -14.80 -4.33
CA PRO A 58 1.99 -15.85 -3.32
C PRO A 58 1.22 -15.48 -2.03
N PRO A 59 1.00 -16.42 -1.11
CA PRO A 59 0.38 -16.14 0.18
C PRO A 59 1.10 -15.01 0.92
N ASN A 60 0.38 -13.93 1.24
CA ASN A 60 0.87 -12.74 1.95
C ASN A 60 2.01 -11.95 1.26
N VAL A 61 2.28 -12.21 -0.03
CA VAL A 61 3.33 -11.52 -0.78
C VAL A 61 2.75 -10.97 -2.09
N ILE A 62 3.07 -9.71 -2.40
CA ILE A 62 2.79 -9.11 -3.71
C ILE A 62 4.13 -8.89 -4.38
N GLU A 63 4.46 -9.75 -5.34
CA GLU A 63 5.61 -9.50 -6.20
C GLU A 63 5.19 -8.54 -7.31
N ALA A 64 5.87 -7.40 -7.42
CA ALA A 64 5.54 -6.38 -8.41
C ALA A 64 6.80 -5.68 -8.92
N THR A 65 6.72 -5.16 -10.14
CA THR A 65 7.80 -4.37 -10.74
C THR A 65 7.40 -2.92 -10.81
N ILE A 66 8.34 -2.03 -10.51
CA ILE A 66 8.14 -0.58 -10.64
C ILE A 66 7.81 -0.25 -12.09
N ILE A 67 6.69 0.45 -12.29
CA ILE A 67 6.39 1.07 -13.57
C ILE A 67 7.27 2.31 -13.64
N MET A 68 8.50 2.17 -14.13
CA MET A 68 9.31 3.32 -14.48
C MET A 68 8.66 4.00 -15.69
N GLY A 69 7.79 4.97 -15.42
CA GLY A 69 7.72 6.11 -16.32
C GLY A 69 9.03 6.86 -16.13
N VAL A 70 9.80 7.08 -17.19
CA VAL A 70 10.96 7.97 -17.15
C VAL A 70 10.46 9.32 -16.65
N SER A 71 10.63 9.61 -15.36
CA SER A 71 10.50 10.96 -14.85
C SER A 71 11.76 11.71 -15.27
N LEU A 72 11.76 12.21 -16.51
CA LEU A 72 12.42 13.46 -16.85
C LEU A 72 11.73 14.61 -16.09
N ALA A 73 11.64 14.50 -14.77
CA ALA A 73 11.29 15.61 -13.88
C ALA A 73 12.61 16.24 -13.43
N LYS A 74 13.32 16.82 -14.39
CA LYS A 74 14.24 17.91 -14.11
C LYS A 74 13.35 19.16 -13.95
N ARG A 75 13.15 19.61 -12.71
CA ARG A 75 13.27 21.01 -12.29
C ARG A 75 12.87 21.15 -10.81
N PHE A 76 13.87 21.61 -10.05
CA PHE A 76 13.88 22.39 -8.79
C PHE A 76 12.80 22.13 -7.74
#